data_AF-A0A960A6V0-F1
#
_entry.id   AF-A0A960A6V0-F1
#
_cell.length_a   1.000
_cell.length_b   1.000
_cell.length_c   1.000
_cell.angle_alpha   90.00
_cell.angle_beta   90.00
_cell.angle_gamma   90.00
#
_symmetry.space_group_name_H-M   'P 1'
#
loop_
_entity.id
_entity.type
_entity.pdbx_description
1 polymer ?
#
loop_
_entity_poly.entity_id
_entity_poly.type
_entity_poly.pdbx_seq_one_letter_code
_entity_poly.pdbx_strand_id
1 'polypeptide(L)' 'MSTPESGLTASTRAGYGFGSVATGTFGTVPGLLLLPYLTDTLGIAAAVAGVIVFAPKAWDVILNPIAGRISDRSTDP' A
#
# COMPACT_ATOMS: atom_id res chain seq x y z
N MET A 1 29.80 -10.22 21.11
CA MET A 1 30.58 -9.24 20.33
C MET A 1 29.65 -8.72 19.24
N SER A 2 28.97 -7.60 19.49
CA SER A 2 27.99 -7.00 18.59
C SER A 2 28.71 -6.17 17.54
N THR A 3 28.56 -6.54 16.27
CA THR A 3 29.08 -5.78 15.12
C THR A 3 28.43 -4.39 15.12
N PRO A 4 29.19 -3.29 14.94
CA PRO A 4 28.59 -1.98 14.73
C PRO A 4 27.87 -2.00 13.38
N GLU A 5 26.54 -2.06 13.41
CA GLU A 5 25.67 -1.93 12.23
C GLU A 5 25.96 -0.58 11.57
N SER A 6 26.68 -0.60 10.44
CA SER A 6 26.94 0.59 9.64
C SER A 6 25.61 1.14 9.10
N GLY A 7 25.15 2.25 9.68
CA GLY A 7 23.86 2.84 9.32
C GLY A 7 23.74 3.18 7.84
N LEU A 8 22.54 2.97 7.27
CA LEU A 8 22.23 3.28 5.87
C LEU A 8 22.60 4.73 5.50
N THR A 9 23.17 4.91 4.30
CA THR A 9 23.57 6.23 3.79
C THR A 9 22.38 7.20 3.72
N ALA A 10 22.62 8.50 3.91
CA ALA A 10 21.58 9.52 3.84
C ALA A 10 20.87 9.54 2.47
N SER A 11 21.60 9.24 1.39
CA SER A 11 21.05 9.11 0.04
C SER A 11 20.04 7.96 -0.07
N THR A 12 20.39 6.78 0.45
CA THR A 12 19.48 5.62 0.48
C THR A 12 18.20 5.92 1.26
N ARG A 13 18.33 6.57 2.43
CA ARG A 13 17.18 6.96 3.25
C ARG A 13 16.28 7.97 2.53
N ALA A 14 16.87 8.95 1.86
CA ALA A 14 16.12 9.96 1.11
C ALA A 14 15.40 9.35 -0.10
N GLY A 15 16.07 8.48 -0.87
CA GLY A 15 15.46 7.76 -1.99
C GLY A 15 14.30 6.85 -1.56
N TYR A 16 14.49 6.10 -0.46
CA TYR A 16 13.42 5.28 0.12
C TYR A 16 12.25 6.14 0.62
N GLY A 17 12.54 7.25 1.31
CA GLY A 17 11.51 8.18 1.78
C GLY A 17 10.69 8.78 0.64
N PHE A 18 11.34 9.21 -0.45
CA PHE A 18 10.64 9.72 -1.62
C PHE A 18 9.75 8.65 -2.27
N GLY A 19 10.27 7.43 -2.44
CA GLY A 19 9.47 6.28 -2.90
C GLY A 19 8.26 6.02 -2.00
N SER A 20 8.45 6.04 -0.68
CA SER A 20 7.37 5.84 0.30
C SER A 20 6.30 6.94 0.21
N VAL A 21 6.67 8.19 -0.06
CA VAL A 21 5.70 9.28 -0.26
C VAL A 21 4.88 9.05 -1.53
N ALA A 22 5.53 8.66 -2.62
CA ALA A 22 4.84 8.35 -3.88
C ALA A 22 3.85 7.18 -3.70
N THR A 23 4.30 6.06 -3.12
CA THR A 23 3.46 4.90 -2.85
C THR A 23 2.32 5.22 -1.87
N GLY A 24 2.62 5.99 -0.80
CA GLY A 24 1.63 6.38 0.20
C GLY A 24 0.55 7.31 -0.36
N THR A 25 0.93 8.26 -1.21
CA THR A 25 -0.01 9.17 -1.88
C THR A 25 -0.90 8.41 -2.87
N PHE A 26 -0.32 7.48 -3.64
CA PHE A 26 -1.08 6.66 -4.58
C PHE A 26 -2.12 5.77 -3.90
N GLY A 27 -1.84 5.27 -2.69
CA GLY A 27 -2.84 4.53 -1.92
C GLY A 27 -3.90 5.44 -1.27
N THR A 28 -3.49 6.62 -0.79
CA THR A 28 -4.35 7.50 0.01
C THR A 28 -5.33 8.30 -0.86
N VAL A 29 -4.89 8.85 -1.98
CA VAL A 29 -5.71 9.74 -2.83
C VAL A 29 -6.96 9.03 -3.36
N PRO A 30 -6.87 7.85 -4.01
CA PRO A 30 -8.06 7.10 -4.39
C PRO A 30 -8.86 6.65 -3.17
N GLY A 31 -8.18 6.24 -2.08
CA GLY A 31 -8.85 5.81 -0.86
C GLY A 31 -9.78 6.86 -0.23
N LEU A 32 -9.44 8.14 -0.37
CA LEU A 32 -10.25 9.25 0.13
C LEU A 32 -11.25 9.78 -0.91
N LEU A 33 -10.86 9.83 -2.18
CA LEU A 33 -11.63 10.53 -3.21
C LEU A 33 -12.52 9.63 -4.07
N LEU A 34 -12.25 8.33 -4.15
CA LEU A 34 -12.95 7.44 -5.06
C LEU A 34 -14.43 7.29 -4.69
N LEU A 35 -14.75 7.17 -3.39
CA LEU A 35 -16.12 7.06 -2.92
C LEU A 35 -16.96 8.32 -3.27
N PRO A 36 -16.56 9.55 -2.86
CA PRO A 36 -17.32 10.75 -3.21
C PRO A 36 -17.34 11.01 -4.73
N TYR A 37 -16.30 10.63 -5.47
CA TYR A 37 -16.34 10.70 -6.93
C TYR A 37 -17.45 9.79 -7.52
N LEU A 38 -17.53 8.53 -7.07
CA LEU A 38 -18.53 7.58 -7.54
C LEU A 38 -19.96 8.02 -7.16
N THR A 39 -20.16 8.54 -5.96
CA THR A 39 -21.50 8.97 -5.50
C THR A 39 -21.90 10.33 -6.06
N ASP A 40 -21.02 11.33 -5.98
CA ASP A 40 -21.40 12.74 -6.17
C ASP A 40 -21.17 13.20 -7.62
N THR A 41 -20.21 12.59 -8.33
CA THR A 41 -19.94 12.92 -9.75
C THR A 41 -20.64 11.94 -10.70
N LEU A 42 -20.60 10.63 -10.40
CA LEU A 42 -21.16 9.59 -11.27
C LEU A 42 -22.58 9.14 -10.87
N GLY A 43 -23.07 9.53 -9.70
CA GLY A 43 -24.42 9.19 -9.24
C GLY A 43 -24.61 7.72 -8.88
N ILE A 44 -23.53 6.97 -8.61
CA ILE A 44 -23.61 5.58 -8.20
C ILE A 44 -24.17 5.50 -6.78
N ALA A 45 -25.11 4.60 -6.55
CA ALA A 45 -25.66 4.37 -5.22
C ALA A 45 -24.55 4.04 -4.21
N ALA A 46 -24.60 4.67 -3.03
CA ALA A 46 -23.56 4.56 -2.00
C ALA A 46 -23.22 3.12 -1.61
N ALA A 47 -24.21 2.22 -1.58
CA ALA A 47 -23.97 0.80 -1.30
C ALA A 47 -23.07 0.14 -2.35
N VAL A 48 -23.33 0.40 -3.64
CA VAL A 48 -22.54 -0.16 -4.75
C VAL A 48 -21.16 0.47 -4.79
N ALA A 49 -21.08 1.80 -4.63
CA ALA A 49 -19.81 2.51 -4.57
C ALA A 49 -18.93 2.01 -3.41
N GLY A 50 -19.54 1.74 -2.25
CA GLY A 50 -18.86 1.13 -1.10
C GLY A 50 -18.27 -0.23 -1.42
N VAL A 51 -19.02 -1.11 -2.12
CA VAL A 51 -18.50 -2.41 -2.57
C VAL A 51 -17.34 -2.25 -3.54
N ILE A 52 -17.43 -1.30 -4.49
CA ILE A 52 -16.36 -1.02 -5.47
C ILE A 52 -15.07 -0.58 -4.77
N VAL A 53 -15.16 0.28 -3.75
CA VAL A 53 -13.98 0.74 -2.99
C VAL A 53 -13.45 -0.34 -2.04
N PHE A 54 -14.33 -1.17 -1.47
CA PHE A 54 -13.97 -2.19 -0.48
C PHE A 54 -13.34 -3.44 -1.11
N ALA A 55 -13.87 -3.90 -2.25
CA ALA A 55 -13.44 -5.14 -2.90
C ALA A 55 -11.92 -5.25 -3.13
N PRO A 56 -11.22 -4.25 -3.73
CA PRO A 56 -9.77 -4.33 -3.92
C PRO A 56 -9.01 -4.38 -2.60
N LYS A 57 -9.45 -3.66 -1.56
CA LYS A 57 -8.82 -3.73 -0.23
C LYS A 57 -8.99 -5.11 0.41
N ALA A 58 -10.17 -5.72 0.28
CA ALA A 58 -10.40 -7.07 0.77
C ALA A 58 -9.51 -8.09 0.05
N TRP A 59 -9.31 -7.90 -1.25
CA TRP A 59 -8.38 -8.70 -2.05
C TRP A 59 -6.93 -8.55 -1.56
N ASP A 60 -6.46 -7.33 -1.32
CA ASP A 60 -5.13 -7.06 -0.79
C ASP A 60 -4.91 -7.71 0.59
N VAL A 61 -5.92 -7.65 1.47
CA VAL A 61 -5.87 -8.29 2.79
C VAL A 61 -5.65 -9.82 2.69
N ILE A 62 -6.15 -10.45 1.63
CA ILE A 62 -5.96 -11.89 1.40
C ILE A 62 -4.62 -12.18 0.73
N LEU A 63 -4.23 -11.38 -0.26
CA LEU A 63 -3.00 -11.61 -1.03
C LEU A 63 -1.73 -11.28 -0.23
N ASN A 64 -1.74 -10.23 0.59
CA ASN A 64 -0.56 -9.79 1.33
C ASN A 64 0.01 -10.90 2.25
N PRO A 65 -0.79 -11.65 3.02
CA PRO A 65 -0.30 -12.82 3.77
C PRO A 65 0.22 -13.95 2.89
N ILE A 66 -0.34 -14.16 1.70
CA ILE A 66 0.14 -15.19 0.77
C ILE A 66 1.52 -14.79 0.22
N ALA A 67 1.63 -13.56 -0.26
CA ALA A 67 2.87 -12.98 -0.74
C ALA A 67 3.94 -12.96 0.35
N GLY A 68 3.58 -12.54 1.58
CA GLY A 68 4.46 -12.58 2.75
C GLY A 68 4.96 -13.99 3.03
N ARG A 69 4.07 -14.99 3.10
CA ARG A 69 4.49 -16.39 3.30
C ARG A 69 5.37 -16.95 2.17
N ILE A 70 5.21 -16.47 0.94
CA ILE A 70 6.10 -16.87 -0.17
C ILE A 70 7.47 -16.19 0.00
N SER A 71 7.49 -14.90 0.31
CA SER A 71 8.71 -14.12 0.56
C SER A 71 9.49 -14.66 1.77
N ASP A 72 8.81 -15.08 2.83
CA ASP A 72 9.47 -15.60 4.04
C ASP A 72 10.13 -16.98 3.81
N ARG A 73 9.79 -17.65 2.69
CA ARG A 73 10.43 -18.92 2.30
C ARG A 73 11.69 -18.72 1.47
N SER A 74 11.96 -17.52 0.94
CA SER A 74 13.26 -17.24 0.35
C SER A 74 14.28 -17.07 1.47
N THR A 75 15.04 -18.14 1.72
CA THR A 75 16.26 -18.09 2.52
C THR A 75 17.38 -17.61 1.59
N ASP A 76 17.68 -16.32 1.62
CA ASP A 76 18.98 -15.86 1.11
C ASP A 76 20.06 -16.22 2.16
N PRO A 77 21.24 -16.73 1.75
CA PRO A 77 22.36 -17.03 2.64
C PRO A 77 22.99 -15.78 3.28
#